data_AF-A0A949EBJ1-F1
#
_entry.id   AF-A0A949EBJ1-F1
#
_cell.length_a   1.000
_cell.length_b   1.000
_cell.length_c   1.000
_cell.angle_alpha   90.00
_cell.angle_beta   90.00
_cell.angle_gamma   90.00
#
_symmetry.space_group_name_H-M   'P 1'
#
loop_
_entity.id
_entity.type
_entity.pdbx_description
1 polymer ?
#
loop_
_entity_poly.entity_id
_entity_poly.type
_entity_poly.pdbx_seq_one_letter_code
_entity_poly.pdbx_strand_id
1 'polypeptide(L)'
;MPRVIRIDGEPSLIDRETHEKVLASGNDVPEQAPSFAIHLDEVGIAGKTLWVLLPEGRLPFTASITVDLPGQTRGIHMSRLEQAVAELHERPFARLSHYARALVEKVVERQRGRTARVSLTGKRPLLRQAKISRQVSVDPLLVKVEAMINRDDPEGITVTNGIGVSHITSCPCTQVYNLDVFTERGNCPMPTHSQRSQTWLHLRCAGEVPAYEELLTCLENSLHLTQDLLKRPDEAEIVLKSHIHPQFAEDVVRETAREVGRIFGAVLPSDTGVIIESLSLESIHIHDVCCRLETSLGAICSLL
;
A
#
# COMPACT_ATOMS: atom_id res chain seq x y z
N MET A 1 -6.96 -21.78 -15.11
CA MET A 1 -6.83 -20.45 -15.73
C MET A 1 -8.19 -20.07 -16.31
N PRO A 2 -8.65 -18.81 -16.16
CA PRO A 2 -9.81 -18.34 -16.90
C PRO A 2 -9.54 -18.52 -18.40
N ARG A 3 -10.48 -19.12 -19.13
CA ARG A 3 -10.38 -19.26 -20.58
C ARG A 3 -10.92 -18.00 -21.24
N VAL A 4 -10.27 -17.53 -22.30
CA VAL A 4 -10.84 -16.50 -23.16
C VAL A 4 -12.14 -17.05 -23.74
N ILE A 5 -13.26 -16.41 -23.39
CA ILE A 5 -14.56 -16.72 -23.98
C ILE A 5 -14.59 -16.00 -25.33
N ARG A 6 -14.55 -16.76 -26.42
CA ARG A 6 -14.75 -16.20 -27.75
C ARG A 6 -16.25 -16.03 -27.98
N ILE A 7 -16.63 -14.83 -28.37
CA ILE A 7 -18.00 -14.53 -28.80
C ILE A 7 -18.04 -14.81 -30.31
N ASP A 8 -18.02 -16.10 -30.67
CA ASP A 8 -18.16 -16.54 -32.05
C ASP A 8 -19.63 -16.95 -32.27
N GLY A 9 -20.39 -16.27 -33.13
CA GLY A 9 -21.68 -16.81 -33.57
C GLY A 9 -22.74 -15.82 -34.06
N GLU A 10 -22.78 -14.59 -33.55
CA GLU A 10 -23.76 -13.60 -34.01
C GLU A 10 -23.07 -12.55 -34.92
N PRO A 11 -23.66 -12.21 -36.08
CA PRO A 11 -23.14 -11.14 -36.90
C PRO A 11 -23.18 -9.82 -36.12
N SER A 12 -22.14 -9.01 -36.26
CA SER A 12 -22.11 -7.65 -35.70
C SER A 12 -23.34 -6.87 -36.18
N LEU A 13 -23.97 -6.12 -35.26
CA LEU A 13 -25.12 -5.25 -35.58
C LEU A 13 -24.76 -4.15 -36.60
N ILE A 14 -23.50 -3.77 -36.64
CA ILE A 14 -22.94 -2.80 -37.58
C ILE A 14 -21.97 -3.57 -38.48
N ASP A 15 -22.13 -3.42 -39.79
CA ASP A 15 -21.28 -4.09 -40.75
C ASP A 15 -19.85 -3.53 -40.72
N ARG A 16 -18.91 -4.35 -41.18
CA ARG A 16 -17.49 -4.02 -41.16
C ARG A 16 -17.14 -2.79 -42.00
N GLU A 17 -17.80 -2.60 -43.15
CA GLU A 17 -17.54 -1.47 -44.03
C GLU A 17 -17.94 -0.15 -43.36
N THR A 18 -19.10 -0.13 -42.69
CA THR A 18 -19.53 1.01 -41.87
C THR A 18 -18.54 1.31 -40.75
N HIS A 19 -18.03 0.29 -40.04
CA HIS A 19 -16.98 0.48 -39.03
C HIS A 19 -15.70 1.10 -39.62
N GLU A 20 -15.19 0.55 -40.72
CA GLU A 20 -13.98 1.04 -41.38
C GLU A 20 -14.15 2.49 -41.87
N LYS A 21 -15.31 2.81 -42.45
CA LYS A 21 -15.66 4.19 -42.86
C LYS A 21 -15.67 5.15 -41.67
N VAL A 22 -16.33 4.79 -40.56
CA VAL A 22 -16.41 5.65 -39.37
C VAL A 22 -15.03 5.80 -38.70
N LEU A 23 -14.20 4.76 -38.68
CA LEU A 23 -12.83 4.87 -38.17
C LEU A 23 -11.95 5.79 -39.03
N ALA A 24 -12.20 5.84 -40.34
CA ALA A 24 -11.45 6.70 -41.26
C ALA A 24 -11.92 8.16 -41.27
N SER A 25 -13.23 8.41 -41.09
CA SER A 25 -13.82 9.75 -41.21
C SER A 25 -14.38 10.33 -39.91
N GLY A 26 -14.41 9.56 -38.82
CA GLY A 26 -14.96 9.96 -37.54
C GLY A 26 -14.07 10.93 -36.80
N ASN A 27 -14.67 11.86 -36.06
CA ASN A 27 -13.92 12.79 -35.24
C ASN A 27 -13.36 12.09 -34.00
N ASP A 28 -12.08 12.32 -33.71
CA ASP A 28 -11.48 11.94 -32.43
C ASP A 28 -11.94 12.90 -31.34
N VAL A 29 -13.06 12.56 -30.68
CA VAL A 29 -13.71 13.43 -29.69
C VAL A 29 -12.80 13.80 -28.51
N PRO A 30 -12.01 12.87 -27.93
CA PRO A 30 -10.99 13.20 -26.93
C PRO A 30 -10.00 14.30 -27.36
N GLU A 31 -9.57 14.31 -28.61
CA GLU A 31 -8.58 15.27 -29.14
C GLU A 31 -9.17 16.65 -29.51
N GLN A 32 -10.49 16.83 -29.36
CA GLN A 32 -11.14 18.13 -29.60
C GLN A 32 -10.80 19.14 -28.50
N ALA A 33 -11.04 20.42 -28.76
CA ALA A 33 -10.96 21.45 -27.73
C ALA A 33 -12.12 21.35 -26.72
N PRO A 34 -11.88 21.52 -25.42
CA PRO A 34 -12.94 21.66 -24.42
C PRO A 34 -13.65 23.02 -24.54
N SER A 35 -14.84 23.14 -23.94
CA SER A 35 -15.56 24.42 -23.87
C SER A 35 -14.85 25.47 -23.01
N PHE A 36 -14.03 25.01 -22.05
CA PHE A 36 -13.16 25.84 -21.23
C PHE A 36 -11.81 25.15 -21.10
N ALA A 37 -10.77 25.77 -21.65
CA ALA A 37 -9.44 25.19 -21.73
C ALA A 37 -8.70 25.32 -20.39
N ILE A 38 -8.65 24.22 -19.63
CA ILE A 38 -7.96 24.13 -18.35
C ILE A 38 -7.25 22.79 -18.22
N HIS A 39 -6.00 22.82 -17.77
CA HIS A 39 -5.23 21.62 -17.49
C HIS A 39 -5.87 20.84 -16.34
N LEU A 40 -5.94 19.52 -16.45
CA LEU A 40 -6.29 18.65 -15.33
C LEU A 40 -5.05 17.93 -14.86
N ASP A 41 -4.77 18.03 -13.55
CA ASP A 41 -3.64 17.35 -12.93
C ASP A 41 -3.79 15.83 -13.04
N GLU A 42 -5.01 15.32 -12.86
CA GLU A 42 -5.30 13.89 -12.93
C GLU A 42 -6.70 13.58 -13.49
N VAL A 43 -6.75 12.62 -14.42
CA VAL A 43 -7.97 12.00 -14.92
C VAL A 43 -7.70 10.54 -15.27
N GLY A 44 -8.66 9.64 -15.04
CA GLY A 44 -8.48 8.23 -15.34
C GLY A 44 -9.52 7.30 -14.72
N ILE A 45 -9.09 6.12 -14.31
CA ILE A 45 -9.92 5.03 -13.78
C ILE A 45 -9.67 4.89 -12.28
N ALA A 46 -10.73 4.67 -11.50
CA ALA A 46 -10.65 4.39 -10.07
C ALA A 46 -11.55 3.20 -9.69
N GLY A 47 -11.16 2.45 -8.66
CA GLY A 47 -11.95 1.34 -8.12
C GLY A 47 -11.92 0.06 -8.99
N LYS A 48 -11.02 -0.03 -9.96
CA LYS A 48 -10.90 -1.21 -10.84
C LYS A 48 -10.12 -2.32 -10.15
N THR A 49 -10.59 -3.56 -10.21
CA THR A 49 -9.80 -4.72 -9.78
C THR A 49 -8.83 -5.15 -10.88
N LEU A 50 -7.53 -5.19 -10.56
CA LEU A 50 -6.48 -5.76 -11.41
C LEU A 50 -6.02 -7.10 -10.85
N TRP A 51 -5.85 -8.08 -11.74
CA TRP A 51 -5.31 -9.40 -11.39
C TRP A 51 -3.84 -9.46 -11.81
N VAL A 52 -2.94 -9.38 -10.83
CA VAL A 52 -1.49 -9.33 -11.07
C VAL A 52 -0.88 -10.71 -10.82
N LEU A 53 -0.07 -11.19 -11.76
CA LEU A 53 0.63 -12.46 -11.64
C LEU A 53 1.95 -12.27 -10.86
N LEU A 54 1.92 -12.69 -9.59
CA LEU A 54 3.04 -12.65 -8.64
C LEU A 54 3.52 -14.09 -8.32
N PRO A 55 4.63 -14.28 -7.57
CA PRO A 55 5.12 -15.61 -7.23
C PRO A 55 4.11 -16.48 -6.48
N GLU A 56 3.17 -15.86 -5.73
CA GLU A 56 2.09 -16.57 -5.01
C GLU A 56 0.92 -16.97 -5.92
N GLY A 57 0.91 -16.50 -7.17
CA GLY A 57 -0.17 -16.69 -8.14
C GLY A 57 -0.81 -15.37 -8.57
N ARG A 58 -2.03 -15.45 -9.11
CA ARG A 58 -2.80 -14.26 -9.54
C ARG A 58 -3.54 -13.68 -8.35
N LEU A 59 -3.13 -12.51 -7.89
CA LEU A 59 -3.75 -11.81 -6.76
C LEU A 59 -4.53 -10.58 -7.23
N PRO A 60 -5.72 -10.31 -6.65
CA PRO A 60 -6.52 -9.14 -6.96
C PRO A 60 -6.05 -7.90 -6.18
N PHE A 61 -5.99 -6.76 -6.85
CA PHE A 61 -5.69 -5.46 -6.26
C PHE A 61 -6.69 -4.41 -6.76
N THR A 62 -7.16 -3.55 -5.86
CA THR A 62 -7.94 -2.36 -6.24
C THR A 62 -6.98 -1.31 -6.77
N ALA A 63 -7.26 -0.81 -7.97
CA ALA A 63 -6.39 0.10 -8.69
C ALA A 63 -7.05 1.47 -8.95
N SER A 64 -6.21 2.50 -8.90
CA SER A 64 -6.46 3.79 -9.52
C SER A 64 -5.33 4.08 -10.51
N ILE A 65 -5.68 4.49 -11.72
CA ILE A 65 -4.76 4.77 -12.82
C ILE A 65 -5.14 6.13 -13.38
N THR A 66 -4.28 7.12 -13.22
CA THR A 66 -4.52 8.50 -13.66
C THR A 66 -3.35 9.02 -14.49
N VAL A 67 -3.66 9.97 -15.37
CA VAL A 67 -2.72 10.73 -16.20
C VAL A 67 -3.14 12.19 -16.18
N ASP A 68 -2.22 13.11 -16.44
CA ASP A 68 -2.58 14.50 -16.68
C ASP A 68 -3.31 14.67 -18.03
N LEU A 69 -4.07 15.76 -18.14
CA LEU A 69 -4.73 16.14 -19.38
C LEU A 69 -4.35 17.58 -19.76
N PRO A 70 -3.72 17.80 -20.92
CA PRO A 70 -3.47 19.15 -21.44
C PRO A 70 -4.76 19.95 -21.55
N GLY A 71 -4.72 21.25 -21.22
CA GLY A 71 -5.95 22.05 -21.20
C GLY A 71 -6.61 22.26 -22.57
N GLN A 72 -5.94 21.90 -23.66
CA GLN A 72 -6.47 22.02 -25.02
C GLN A 72 -7.13 20.75 -25.55
N THR A 73 -7.05 19.64 -24.83
CA THR A 73 -7.74 18.40 -25.20
C THR A 73 -8.96 18.19 -24.31
N ARG A 74 -10.02 17.65 -24.89
CA ARG A 74 -11.32 17.50 -24.23
C ARG A 74 -11.37 16.29 -23.30
N GLY A 75 -10.58 15.26 -23.57
CA GLY A 75 -10.54 14.07 -22.72
C GLY A 75 -9.37 13.14 -23.03
N ILE A 76 -9.23 12.12 -22.20
CA ILE A 76 -8.27 11.02 -22.46
C ILE A 76 -8.92 9.91 -23.28
N HIS A 77 -8.08 9.04 -23.84
CA HIS A 77 -8.51 7.81 -24.48
C HIS A 77 -8.62 6.69 -23.45
N MET A 78 -9.80 6.51 -22.83
CA MET A 78 -9.99 5.54 -21.75
C MET A 78 -9.55 4.11 -22.11
N SER A 79 -9.81 3.69 -23.35
CA SER A 79 -9.41 2.36 -23.85
C SER A 79 -7.90 2.13 -23.85
N ARG A 80 -7.07 3.19 -23.93
CA ARG A 80 -5.60 3.08 -23.87
C ARG A 80 -5.11 2.65 -22.48
N LEU A 81 -5.82 3.04 -21.41
CA LEU A 81 -5.53 2.57 -20.06
C LEU A 81 -5.81 1.07 -19.93
N GLU A 82 -6.94 0.62 -20.47
CA GLU A 82 -7.31 -0.81 -20.50
C GLU A 82 -6.34 -1.65 -21.34
N GLN A 83 -5.87 -1.11 -22.47
CA GLN A 83 -4.81 -1.76 -23.27
C GLN A 83 -3.52 -1.94 -22.46
N ALA A 84 -3.08 -0.91 -21.72
CA ALA A 84 -1.89 -1.01 -20.86
C ALA A 84 -2.04 -2.11 -19.80
N VAL A 85 -3.23 -2.23 -19.20
CA VAL A 85 -3.56 -3.30 -18.23
C VAL A 85 -3.54 -4.67 -18.91
N ALA A 86 -4.21 -4.82 -20.06
CA ALA A 86 -4.35 -6.09 -20.76
C ALA A 86 -2.99 -6.66 -21.20
N GLU A 87 -2.08 -5.80 -21.67
CA GLU A 87 -0.73 -6.20 -22.08
C GLU A 87 0.12 -6.77 -20.93
N LEU A 88 -0.11 -6.28 -19.71
CA LEU A 88 0.60 -6.76 -18.54
C LEU A 88 -0.08 -7.95 -17.87
N HIS A 89 -1.27 -8.34 -18.31
CA HIS A 89 -2.06 -9.38 -17.64
C HIS A 89 -1.34 -10.73 -17.55
N GLU A 90 -0.68 -11.15 -18.64
CA GLU A 90 0.02 -12.45 -18.70
C GLU A 90 1.49 -12.38 -18.27
N ARG A 91 2.01 -11.18 -18.00
CA ARG A 91 3.42 -10.99 -17.63
C ARG A 91 3.60 -11.29 -16.13
N PRO A 92 4.51 -12.21 -15.75
CA PRO A 92 4.84 -12.43 -14.34
C PRO A 92 5.73 -11.28 -13.82
N PHE A 93 5.52 -10.90 -12.57
CA PHE A 93 6.34 -9.92 -11.87
C PHE A 93 6.84 -10.50 -10.56
N ALA A 94 8.08 -10.19 -10.20
CA ALA A 94 8.65 -10.63 -8.92
C ALA A 94 8.03 -9.87 -7.73
N ARG A 95 7.73 -8.59 -7.92
CA ARG A 95 7.16 -7.70 -6.89
C ARG A 95 6.01 -6.88 -7.46
N LEU A 96 5.04 -6.52 -6.61
CA LEU A 96 3.94 -5.64 -6.99
C LEU A 96 4.42 -4.24 -7.43
N SER A 97 5.49 -3.74 -6.82
CA SER A 97 6.17 -2.50 -7.20
C SER A 97 6.68 -2.52 -8.64
N HIS A 98 7.21 -3.66 -9.11
CA HIS A 98 7.64 -3.83 -10.49
C HIS A 98 6.46 -3.79 -11.47
N TYR A 99 5.33 -4.40 -11.10
CA TYR A 99 4.10 -4.30 -11.90
C TYR A 99 3.60 -2.85 -11.99
N ALA A 100 3.54 -2.14 -10.86
CA ALA A 100 3.08 -0.75 -10.84
C ALA A 100 3.99 0.18 -11.64
N ARG A 101 5.32 0.01 -11.55
CA ARG A 101 6.30 0.72 -12.38
C ARG A 101 6.07 0.46 -13.87
N ALA A 102 5.96 -0.80 -14.27
CA ALA A 102 5.70 -1.15 -15.68
C ALA A 102 4.34 -0.62 -16.19
N LEU A 103 3.31 -0.59 -15.33
CA LEU A 103 1.99 -0.09 -15.69
C LEU A 103 2.01 1.43 -15.86
N VAL A 104 2.65 2.18 -14.96
CA VAL A 104 2.69 3.66 -15.06
C VAL A 104 3.47 4.11 -16.29
N GLU A 105 4.55 3.41 -16.65
CA GLU A 105 5.31 3.64 -17.90
C GLU A 105 4.42 3.47 -19.14
N LYS A 106 3.68 2.35 -19.22
CA LYS A 106 2.76 2.09 -20.34
C LYS A 106 1.62 3.10 -20.41
N VAL A 107 1.09 3.51 -19.26
CA VAL A 107 0.00 4.49 -19.20
C VAL A 107 0.45 5.83 -19.77
N VAL A 108 1.59 6.35 -19.31
CA VAL A 108 2.09 7.65 -19.80
C VAL A 108 2.49 7.58 -21.27
N GLU A 109 3.09 6.47 -21.72
CA GLU A 109 3.45 6.24 -23.12
C GLU A 109 2.21 6.23 -24.03
N ARG A 110 1.20 5.41 -23.69
CA ARG A 110 -0.01 5.25 -24.51
C ARG A 110 -0.88 6.50 -24.52
N GLN A 111 -0.99 7.19 -23.38
CA GLN A 111 -1.77 8.42 -23.31
C GLN A 111 -1.02 9.64 -23.85
N ARG A 112 0.29 9.54 -24.07
CA ARG A 112 1.15 10.68 -24.42
C ARG A 112 1.04 11.82 -23.39
N GLY A 113 0.81 11.45 -22.13
CA GLY A 113 0.76 12.38 -21.01
C GLY A 113 2.16 12.83 -20.59
N ARG A 114 2.20 13.81 -19.69
CA ARG A 114 3.40 14.32 -19.03
C ARG A 114 3.61 13.63 -17.69
N THR A 115 2.54 13.41 -16.94
CA THR A 115 2.56 12.75 -15.63
C THR A 115 1.53 11.63 -15.55
N ALA A 116 1.87 10.55 -14.87
CA ALA A 116 0.91 9.49 -14.58
C ALA A 116 1.12 8.93 -13.17
N ARG A 117 0.03 8.43 -12.58
CA ARG A 117 0.01 7.81 -11.26
C ARG A 117 -0.76 6.48 -11.33
N VAL A 118 -0.17 5.45 -10.73
CA VAL A 118 -0.79 4.14 -10.54
C VAL A 118 -0.73 3.82 -9.05
N SER A 119 -1.89 3.63 -8.42
CA SER A 119 -2.01 3.16 -7.04
C SER A 119 -2.69 1.80 -7.03
N LEU A 120 -2.09 0.83 -6.35
CA LEU A 120 -2.62 -0.51 -6.15
C LEU A 120 -2.70 -0.79 -4.65
N THR A 121 -3.86 -1.20 -4.18
CA THR A 121 -4.08 -1.58 -2.78
C THR A 121 -4.73 -2.96 -2.72
N GLY A 122 -4.28 -3.81 -1.81
CA GLY A 122 -4.83 -5.15 -1.66
C GLY A 122 -4.21 -5.92 -0.50
N LYS A 123 -4.28 -7.25 -0.60
CA LYS A 123 -3.79 -8.16 0.43
C LYS A 123 -2.92 -9.24 -0.19
N ARG A 124 -1.83 -9.61 0.49
CA ARG A 124 -1.02 -10.79 0.19
C ARG A 124 -1.14 -11.80 1.34
N PRO A 125 -1.05 -13.11 1.08
CA PRO A 125 -0.98 -14.10 2.14
C PRO A 125 0.32 -13.94 2.93
N LEU A 126 0.22 -13.93 4.26
CA LEU A 126 1.34 -13.88 5.18
C LEU A 126 1.28 -15.10 6.09
N LEU A 127 2.20 -16.03 5.86
CA LEU A 127 2.33 -17.21 6.71
C LEU A 127 3.21 -16.88 7.90
N ARG A 128 2.66 -16.99 9.11
CA ARG A 128 3.43 -16.76 10.35
C ARG A 128 3.25 -17.91 11.31
N GLN A 129 4.36 -18.36 11.88
CA GLN A 129 4.36 -19.38 12.90
C GLN A 129 4.25 -18.74 14.30
N ALA A 130 3.30 -19.20 15.10
CA ALA A 130 3.16 -18.78 16.48
C ALA A 130 4.37 -19.23 17.32
N LYS A 131 4.82 -18.36 18.23
CA LYS A 131 6.08 -18.55 18.98
C LYS A 131 6.07 -19.80 19.86
N ILE A 132 4.93 -20.12 20.49
CA ILE A 132 4.84 -21.19 21.50
C ILE A 132 4.23 -22.45 20.89
N SER A 133 3.01 -22.38 20.34
CA SER A 133 2.30 -23.55 19.83
C SER A 133 2.83 -24.06 18.49
N ARG A 134 3.66 -23.26 17.79
CA ARG A 134 4.21 -23.54 16.45
C ARG A 134 3.15 -23.74 15.36
N GLN A 135 1.90 -23.39 15.63
CA GLN A 135 0.84 -23.36 14.62
C GLN A 135 1.15 -22.28 13.58
N VAL A 136 0.80 -22.54 12.32
CA VAL A 136 0.99 -21.58 11.23
C VAL A 136 -0.34 -20.91 10.94
N SER A 137 -0.39 -19.59 11.15
CA SER A 137 -1.49 -18.74 10.71
C SER A 137 -1.29 -18.32 9.25
N VAL A 138 -2.38 -18.11 8.53
CA VAL A 138 -2.40 -17.53 7.18
C VAL A 138 -3.15 -16.21 7.28
N ASP A 139 -2.40 -15.16 7.59
CA ASP A 139 -2.94 -13.83 7.85
C ASP A 139 -2.91 -12.97 6.57
N PRO A 140 -3.74 -11.92 6.45
CA PRO A 140 -3.62 -10.95 5.37
C PRO A 140 -2.55 -9.90 5.67
N LEU A 141 -1.47 -9.84 4.88
CA LEU A 141 -0.60 -8.66 4.81
C LEU A 141 -1.27 -7.61 3.93
N LEU A 142 -1.61 -6.47 4.50
CA LEU A 142 -2.11 -5.35 3.70
C LEU A 142 -0.95 -4.76 2.92
N VAL A 143 -1.15 -4.47 1.65
CA VAL A 143 -0.13 -3.88 0.79
C VAL A 143 -0.71 -2.72 0.01
N LYS A 144 0.12 -1.68 -0.16
CA LYS A 144 -0.17 -0.54 -1.01
C LYS A 144 1.09 -0.16 -1.76
N VAL A 145 0.99 -0.06 -3.07
CA VAL A 145 2.06 0.46 -3.91
C VAL A 145 1.54 1.62 -4.73
N GLU A 146 2.33 2.66 -4.85
CA GLU A 146 2.07 3.80 -5.72
C GLU A 146 3.30 4.01 -6.60
N ALA A 147 3.08 4.13 -7.91
CA ALA A 147 4.11 4.52 -8.86
C ALA A 147 3.68 5.82 -9.55
N MET A 148 4.58 6.79 -9.58
CA MET A 148 4.38 8.09 -10.20
C MET A 148 5.51 8.35 -11.19
N ILE A 149 5.14 8.86 -12.36
CA ILE A 149 6.11 9.31 -13.36
C ILE A 149 5.83 10.77 -13.70
N ASN A 150 6.88 11.56 -13.84
CA ASN A 150 6.87 12.88 -14.45
C ASN A 150 7.94 12.92 -15.53
N ARG A 151 7.54 13.11 -16.79
CA ARG A 151 8.47 13.08 -17.94
C ARG A 151 9.43 14.27 -17.97
N ASP A 152 9.13 15.34 -17.23
CA ASP A 152 10.00 16.50 -17.11
C ASP A 152 11.04 16.34 -15.98
N ASP A 153 10.87 15.32 -15.14
CA ASP A 153 11.73 15.07 -13.98
C ASP A 153 12.90 14.15 -14.37
N PRO A 154 14.16 14.61 -14.23
CA PRO A 154 15.33 13.77 -14.48
C PRO A 154 15.48 12.59 -13.51
N GLU A 155 14.85 12.63 -12.32
CA GLU A 155 14.85 11.51 -11.35
C GLU A 155 13.94 10.34 -11.79
N GLY A 156 13.07 10.56 -12.78
CA GLY A 156 12.30 9.51 -13.42
C GLY A 156 11.07 9.08 -12.61
N ILE A 157 11.00 7.78 -12.29
CA ILE A 157 9.81 7.16 -11.68
C ILE A 157 10.00 7.05 -10.18
N THR A 158 9.11 7.69 -9.41
CA THR A 158 9.04 7.50 -7.96
C THR A 158 8.09 6.35 -7.63
N VAL A 159 8.54 5.44 -6.76
CA VAL A 159 7.72 4.35 -6.25
C VAL A 159 7.62 4.45 -4.73
N THR A 160 6.40 4.44 -4.22
CA THR A 160 6.09 4.31 -2.80
C THR A 160 5.60 2.89 -2.53
N ASN A 161 6.35 2.13 -1.75
CA ASN A 161 6.00 0.75 -1.37
C ASN A 161 5.63 0.72 0.11
N GLY A 162 4.48 0.16 0.45
CA GLY A 162 4.10 0.05 1.84
C GLY A 162 3.24 -1.14 2.20
N ILE A 163 3.28 -1.45 3.49
CA ILE A 163 2.55 -2.55 4.10
C ILE A 163 1.81 -2.09 5.34
N GLY A 164 0.70 -2.75 5.63
CA GLY A 164 -0.11 -2.54 6.83
C GLY A 164 -0.26 -3.82 7.62
N VAL A 165 -0.10 -3.73 8.94
CA VAL A 165 -0.23 -4.86 9.88
C VAL A 165 -1.11 -4.49 11.06
N SER A 166 -1.76 -5.51 11.63
CA SER A 166 -2.52 -5.41 12.88
C SER A 166 -1.64 -5.80 14.06
N HIS A 167 -1.78 -5.07 15.16
CA HIS A 167 -1.04 -5.30 16.40
C HIS A 167 -1.87 -4.88 17.63
N ILE A 168 -1.37 -5.24 18.81
CA ILE A 168 -1.97 -4.85 20.08
C ILE A 168 -1.13 -3.75 20.75
N THR A 169 -1.80 -2.73 21.27
CA THR A 169 -1.20 -1.73 22.17
C THR A 169 -1.83 -1.85 23.54
N SER A 170 -1.04 -1.55 24.58
CA SER A 170 -1.48 -1.45 25.97
C SER A 170 -1.06 -0.10 26.51
N CYS A 171 -1.96 0.58 27.21
CA CYS A 171 -1.74 1.97 27.62
C CYS A 171 -0.77 2.09 28.81
N PRO A 172 0.36 2.80 28.67
CA PRO A 172 1.27 3.05 29.78
C PRO A 172 0.62 3.86 30.91
N CYS A 173 -0.26 4.83 30.60
CA CYS A 173 -0.84 5.74 31.60
C CYS A 173 -1.61 5.02 32.70
N THR A 174 -2.58 4.19 32.32
CA THR A 174 -3.44 3.49 33.29
C THR A 174 -2.63 2.44 34.06
N GLN A 175 -1.63 1.83 33.42
CA GLN A 175 -0.71 0.92 34.09
C GLN A 175 0.08 1.63 35.20
N VAL A 176 0.61 2.82 34.92
CA VAL A 176 1.33 3.65 35.91
C VAL A 176 0.38 4.12 37.00
N TYR A 177 -0.80 4.64 36.66
CA TYR A 177 -1.79 5.07 37.65
C TYR A 177 -2.18 3.95 38.61
N ASN A 178 -2.35 2.74 38.09
CA ASN A 178 -2.70 1.58 38.89
C ASN A 178 -1.56 1.14 39.83
N LEU A 179 -0.30 1.53 39.62
CA LEU A 179 0.77 1.28 40.60
C LEU A 179 0.49 1.93 41.96
N ASP A 180 -0.21 3.07 41.96
CA ASP A 180 -0.57 3.81 43.17
C ASP A 180 -1.90 3.34 43.78
N VAL A 181 -2.79 2.76 42.96
CA VAL A 181 -4.08 2.22 43.41
C VAL A 181 -3.93 0.88 44.13
N PHE A 182 -3.09 -0.01 43.59
CA PHE A 182 -2.95 -1.37 44.10
C PHE A 182 -1.74 -1.47 45.05
N THR A 183 -2.04 -1.56 46.36
CA THR A 183 -1.02 -1.59 47.42
C THR A 183 -0.34 -2.95 47.59
N GLU A 184 -1.06 -4.05 47.31
CA GLU A 184 -0.49 -5.39 47.23
C GLU A 184 -0.29 -5.78 45.77
N ARG A 185 0.96 -5.96 45.35
CA ARG A 185 1.30 -6.29 43.97
C ARG A 185 2.28 -7.45 43.86
N GLY A 186 2.01 -8.35 42.93
CA GLY A 186 2.94 -9.39 42.51
C GLY A 186 3.93 -8.88 41.46
N ASN A 187 4.78 -9.78 40.95
CA ASN A 187 5.69 -9.48 39.85
C ASN A 187 4.99 -9.60 38.48
N CYS A 188 3.92 -8.82 38.28
CA CYS A 188 3.17 -8.76 37.03
C CYS A 188 2.84 -7.31 36.64
N PRO A 189 2.66 -7.02 35.34
CA PRO A 189 2.15 -5.74 34.87
C PRO A 189 0.82 -5.37 35.54
N MET A 190 0.65 -4.08 35.88
CA MET A 190 -0.63 -3.58 36.38
C MET A 190 -1.71 -3.65 35.28
N PRO A 191 -2.98 -3.91 35.63
CA PRO A 191 -4.06 -3.88 34.66
C PRO A 191 -4.11 -2.54 33.92
N THR A 192 -4.30 -2.60 32.60
CA THR A 192 -4.50 -1.43 31.75
C THR A 192 -5.41 -1.81 30.59
N HIS A 193 -5.99 -0.82 29.92
CA HIS A 193 -6.72 -1.10 28.69
C HIS A 193 -5.72 -1.47 27.58
N SER A 194 -6.20 -2.33 26.68
CA SER A 194 -5.48 -2.69 25.46
C SER A 194 -6.45 -2.64 24.29
N GLN A 195 -5.91 -2.44 23.11
CA GLN A 195 -6.71 -2.25 21.92
C GLN A 195 -6.01 -2.73 20.66
N ARG A 196 -6.80 -2.99 19.62
CA ARG A 196 -6.29 -3.31 18.31
C ARG A 196 -5.84 -2.03 17.62
N SER A 197 -4.64 -2.06 17.07
CA SER A 197 -4.08 -0.98 16.26
C SER A 197 -3.73 -1.51 14.87
N GLN A 198 -3.78 -0.63 13.88
CA GLN A 198 -3.32 -0.91 12.51
C GLN A 198 -2.26 0.11 12.14
N THR A 199 -1.06 -0.36 11.80
CA THR A 199 0.05 0.51 11.40
C THR A 199 0.49 0.21 9.98
N TRP A 200 0.64 1.27 9.20
CA TRP A 200 1.21 1.28 7.87
C TRP A 200 2.62 1.86 7.89
N LEU A 201 3.53 1.21 7.17
CA LEU A 201 4.86 1.72 6.86
C LEU A 201 4.99 1.81 5.34
N HIS A 202 5.35 2.99 4.84
CA HIS A 202 5.63 3.25 3.44
C HIS A 202 7.03 3.82 3.26
N LEU A 203 7.76 3.31 2.26
CA LEU A 203 9.04 3.84 1.81
C LEU A 203 8.91 4.32 0.36
N ARG A 204 9.32 5.57 0.10
CA ARG A 204 9.27 6.23 -1.20
C ARG A 204 10.67 6.46 -1.74
N CYS A 205 10.96 5.88 -2.91
CA CYS A 205 12.26 5.96 -3.57
C CYS A 205 12.09 6.19 -5.09
N ALA A 206 13.03 6.91 -5.72
CA ALA A 206 13.17 6.90 -7.18
C ALA A 206 13.73 5.56 -7.70
N GLY A 207 14.56 4.91 -6.88
CA GLY A 207 15.19 3.62 -7.18
C GLY A 207 14.33 2.38 -6.85
N GLU A 208 15.02 1.25 -6.68
CA GLU A 208 14.40 0.03 -6.20
C GLU A 208 13.94 0.21 -4.75
N VAL A 209 12.67 -0.11 -4.50
CA VAL A 209 12.08 -0.09 -3.15
C VAL A 209 12.34 -1.41 -2.43
N PRO A 210 12.52 -1.40 -1.09
CA PRO A 210 12.70 -2.63 -0.33
C PRO A 210 11.52 -3.59 -0.49
N ALA A 211 11.80 -4.89 -0.36
CA ALA A 211 10.81 -5.94 -0.41
C ALA A 211 9.90 -5.88 0.82
N TYR A 212 8.68 -6.40 0.69
CA TYR A 212 7.69 -6.34 1.77
C TYR A 212 8.14 -7.05 3.05
N GLU A 213 8.98 -8.07 2.92
CA GLU A 213 9.56 -8.84 4.03
C GLU A 213 10.55 -7.99 4.85
N GLU A 214 11.27 -7.06 4.21
CA GLU A 214 12.19 -6.13 4.88
C GLU A 214 11.40 -5.05 5.64
N LEU A 215 10.32 -4.52 5.05
CA LEU A 215 9.41 -3.60 5.75
C LEU A 215 8.73 -4.32 6.93
N LEU A 216 8.33 -5.59 6.76
CA LEU A 216 7.68 -6.38 7.80
C LEU A 216 8.61 -6.56 9.00
N THR A 217 9.90 -6.79 8.74
CA THR A 217 10.92 -6.89 9.80
C THR A 217 10.98 -5.62 10.67
N CYS A 218 10.87 -4.43 10.06
CA CYS A 218 10.81 -3.18 10.82
C CYS A 218 9.61 -3.13 11.78
N LEU A 219 8.45 -3.58 11.29
CA LEU A 219 7.21 -3.62 12.07
C LEU A 219 7.23 -4.73 13.13
N GLU A 220 7.81 -5.90 12.84
CA GLU A 220 7.96 -7.00 13.80
C GLU A 220 8.91 -6.65 14.96
N ASN A 221 9.95 -5.88 14.68
CA ASN A 221 10.90 -5.42 15.70
C ASN A 221 10.32 -4.30 16.58
N SER A 222 9.41 -3.49 16.06
CA SER A 222 8.86 -2.32 16.76
C SER A 222 7.51 -2.56 17.42
N LEU A 223 6.73 -3.57 16.99
CA LEU A 223 5.33 -3.74 17.37
C LEU A 223 5.02 -5.10 18.00
N HIS A 224 3.87 -5.18 18.66
CA HIS A 224 3.29 -6.42 19.19
C HIS A 224 2.29 -7.03 18.18
N LEU A 225 2.80 -7.52 17.05
CA LEU A 225 1.94 -8.04 15.97
C LEU A 225 1.02 -9.17 16.43
N THR A 226 -0.24 -9.11 16.03
CA THR A 226 -1.25 -10.15 16.29
C THR A 226 -1.32 -11.15 15.12
N GLN A 227 -1.97 -12.30 15.35
CA GLN A 227 -2.20 -13.36 14.36
C GLN A 227 -3.63 -13.88 14.49
N ASP A 228 -4.23 -14.40 13.41
CA ASP A 228 -5.58 -14.96 13.47
C ASP A 228 -5.62 -16.29 14.23
N LEU A 229 -4.62 -17.17 14.01
CA LEU A 229 -4.52 -18.46 14.70
C LEU A 229 -3.54 -18.40 15.88
N LEU A 230 -4.10 -18.24 17.08
CA LEU A 230 -3.38 -18.34 18.35
C LEU A 230 -3.95 -19.48 19.21
N LYS A 231 -3.09 -20.19 19.94
CA LYS A 231 -3.52 -21.06 21.05
C LYS A 231 -3.35 -20.29 22.36
N ARG A 232 -4.00 -20.77 23.43
CA ARG A 232 -3.95 -20.14 24.76
C ARG A 232 -2.53 -19.73 25.22
N PRO A 233 -1.48 -20.55 25.03
CA PRO A 233 -0.12 -20.13 25.39
C PRO A 233 0.41 -18.96 24.54
N ASP A 234 0.05 -18.90 23.26
CA ASP A 234 0.44 -17.79 22.37
C ASP A 234 -0.33 -16.51 22.70
N GLU A 235 -1.62 -16.62 23.00
CA GLU A 235 -2.45 -15.50 23.47
C GLU A 235 -1.86 -14.86 24.74
N ALA A 236 -1.51 -15.70 25.73
CA ALA A 236 -0.91 -15.25 26.97
C ALA A 236 0.42 -14.53 26.73
N GLU A 237 1.28 -15.07 25.85
CA GLU A 237 2.57 -14.46 25.50
C GLU A 237 2.40 -13.07 24.85
N ILE A 238 1.49 -12.94 23.88
CA ILE A 238 1.29 -11.66 23.17
C ILE A 238 0.72 -10.60 24.11
N VAL A 239 -0.29 -10.94 24.91
CA VAL A 239 -0.89 -10.02 25.89
C VAL A 239 0.13 -9.62 26.95
N LEU A 240 0.89 -10.57 27.49
CA LEU A 240 1.90 -10.27 28.50
C LEU A 240 3.02 -9.39 27.90
N LYS A 241 3.46 -9.65 26.67
CA LYS A 241 4.47 -8.85 25.99
C LYS A 241 4.02 -7.38 25.85
N SER A 242 2.78 -7.13 25.41
CA SER A 242 2.27 -5.77 25.25
C SER A 242 2.08 -5.05 26.60
N HIS A 243 1.80 -5.77 27.68
CA HIS A 243 1.69 -5.20 29.02
C HIS A 243 3.06 -4.96 29.68
N ILE A 244 4.08 -5.75 29.36
CA ILE A 244 5.46 -5.52 29.83
C ILE A 244 6.10 -4.34 29.08
N HIS A 245 5.81 -4.21 27.80
CA HIS A 245 6.30 -3.13 26.93
C HIS A 245 5.13 -2.31 26.37
N PRO A 246 4.39 -1.58 27.22
CA PRO A 246 3.24 -0.78 26.76
C PRO A 246 3.71 0.33 25.82
N GLN A 247 2.89 0.67 24.84
CA GLN A 247 3.21 1.66 23.80
C GLN A 247 2.04 2.64 23.63
N PHE A 248 2.34 3.93 23.59
CA PHE A 248 1.42 4.91 23.02
C PHE A 248 1.33 4.77 21.50
N ALA A 249 0.31 5.39 20.89
CA ALA A 249 0.21 5.50 19.44
C ALA A 249 1.43 6.22 18.83
N GLU A 250 1.99 7.19 19.56
CA GLU A 250 3.21 7.90 19.18
C GLU A 250 4.46 7.04 19.29
N ASP A 251 4.55 6.18 20.30
CA ASP A 251 5.68 5.26 20.48
C ASP A 251 5.73 4.24 19.36
N VAL A 252 4.58 3.73 18.94
CA VAL A 252 4.45 2.86 17.76
C VAL A 252 5.12 3.50 16.53
N VAL A 253 4.80 4.76 16.24
CA VAL A 253 5.36 5.46 15.08
C VAL A 253 6.86 5.74 15.24
N ARG A 254 7.30 6.18 16.43
CA ARG A 254 8.71 6.47 16.73
C ARG A 254 9.59 5.22 16.68
N GLU A 255 9.13 4.13 17.27
CA GLU A 255 9.87 2.86 17.30
C GLU A 255 9.94 2.24 15.90
N THR A 256 8.86 2.29 15.11
CA THR A 256 8.92 1.87 13.71
C THR A 256 9.91 2.73 12.90
N ALA A 257 9.93 4.05 13.10
CA ALA A 257 10.90 4.94 12.44
C ALA A 257 12.35 4.58 12.82
N ARG A 258 12.60 4.33 14.11
CA ARG A 258 13.91 3.92 14.60
C ARG A 258 14.39 2.60 13.98
N GLU A 259 13.50 1.61 13.84
CA GLU A 259 13.83 0.35 13.15
C GLU A 259 14.09 0.54 11.65
N VAL A 260 13.35 1.42 10.98
CA VAL A 260 13.62 1.82 9.59
C VAL A 260 15.03 2.40 9.45
N GLY A 261 15.42 3.32 10.34
CA GLY A 261 16.77 3.90 10.32
C GLY A 261 17.87 2.86 10.55
N ARG A 262 17.65 1.91 11.46
CA ARG A 262 18.62 0.82 11.73
C ARG A 262 18.79 -0.14 10.57
N ILE A 263 17.69 -0.53 9.94
CA ILE A 263 17.71 -1.55 8.87
C ILE A 263 18.16 -0.93 7.55
N PHE A 264 17.70 0.28 7.22
CA PHE A 264 17.89 0.88 5.91
C PHE A 264 18.90 2.02 5.85
N GLY A 265 19.30 2.60 6.98
CA GLY A 265 20.13 3.82 7.02
C GLY A 265 21.49 3.69 6.30
N ALA A 266 22.05 2.48 6.22
CA ALA A 266 23.31 2.21 5.53
C ALA A 266 23.13 1.76 4.05
N VAL A 267 21.90 1.49 3.62
CA VAL A 267 21.61 0.81 2.35
C VAL A 267 20.81 1.69 1.40
N LEU A 268 19.92 2.53 1.92
CA LEU A 268 19.07 3.41 1.13
C LEU A 268 19.57 4.87 1.17
N PRO A 269 19.27 5.66 0.13
CA PRO A 269 19.56 7.09 0.10
C PRO A 269 18.94 7.87 1.27
N SER A 270 19.64 8.91 1.74
CA SER A 270 19.17 9.72 2.88
C SER A 270 17.87 10.48 2.59
N ASP A 271 17.58 10.76 1.33
CA ASP A 271 16.36 11.42 0.85
C ASP A 271 15.18 10.45 0.65
N THR A 272 15.36 9.14 0.88
CA THR A 272 14.26 8.17 0.90
C THR A 272 13.14 8.66 1.83
N GLY A 273 11.95 8.83 1.27
CA GLY A 273 10.77 9.25 2.01
C GLY A 273 10.25 8.11 2.88
N VAL A 274 9.96 8.41 4.14
CA VAL A 274 9.42 7.47 5.12
C VAL A 274 8.08 8.02 5.62
N ILE A 275 7.01 7.25 5.45
CA ILE A 275 5.69 7.58 5.95
C ILE A 275 5.21 6.44 6.84
N ILE A 276 4.84 6.76 8.08
CA ILE A 276 4.31 5.80 9.04
C ILE A 276 2.97 6.35 9.54
N GLU A 277 1.94 5.51 9.47
CA GLU A 277 0.59 5.87 9.89
C GLU A 277 0.08 4.81 10.85
N SER A 278 -0.39 5.21 12.02
CA SER A 278 -0.95 4.30 13.02
C SER A 278 -2.36 4.75 13.38
N LEU A 279 -3.30 3.82 13.37
CA LEU A 279 -4.66 4.00 13.85
C LEU A 279 -4.91 3.03 15.02
N SER A 280 -5.08 3.58 16.22
CA SER A 280 -5.43 2.83 17.42
C SER A 280 -6.95 2.87 17.63
N LEU A 281 -7.59 1.70 17.64
CA LEU A 281 -9.04 1.57 17.81
C LEU A 281 -9.38 1.51 19.30
N GLU A 282 -9.47 2.67 19.94
CA GLU A 282 -9.51 2.78 21.39
C GLU A 282 -10.66 1.99 22.04
N SER A 283 -10.34 1.20 23.07
CA SER A 283 -11.29 0.30 23.71
C SER A 283 -12.14 0.96 24.80
N ILE A 284 -11.72 2.11 25.31
CA ILE A 284 -12.40 2.87 26.38
C ILE A 284 -12.94 4.23 25.91
N HIS A 285 -12.72 4.57 24.63
CA HIS A 285 -13.20 5.81 24.02
C HIS A 285 -14.10 5.48 22.82
N ILE A 286 -14.99 6.42 22.47
CA ILE A 286 -15.89 6.31 21.31
C ILE A 286 -15.29 6.94 20.04
N HIS A 287 -13.97 7.13 20.03
CA HIS A 287 -13.20 7.67 18.92
C HIS A 287 -11.84 6.98 18.89
N ASP A 288 -11.22 6.94 17.71
CA ASP A 288 -9.91 6.34 17.50
C ASP A 288 -8.80 7.39 17.61
N VAL A 289 -7.57 6.93 17.87
CA VAL A 289 -6.38 7.79 17.88
C VAL A 289 -5.58 7.55 16.61
N CYS A 290 -5.32 8.62 15.85
CA CYS A 290 -4.45 8.58 14.68
C CYS A 290 -3.09 9.24 14.97
N CYS A 291 -2.02 8.62 14.48
CA CYS A 291 -0.68 9.18 14.52
C CYS A 291 -0.05 9.03 13.13
N ARG A 292 0.64 10.07 12.66
CA ARG A 292 1.33 10.06 11.36
C ARG A 292 2.69 10.74 11.48
N LEU A 293 3.71 10.09 10.94
CA LEU A 293 5.03 10.65 10.71
C LEU A 293 5.32 10.60 9.21
N GLU A 294 5.71 11.73 8.63
CA GLU A 294 6.25 11.83 7.28
C GLU A 294 7.59 12.55 7.36
N THR A 295 8.67 11.88 6.97
CA THR A 295 10.05 12.36 7.11
C THR A 295 10.96 11.72 6.06
N SER A 296 12.24 12.04 6.08
CA SER A 296 13.28 11.37 5.30
C SER A 296 14.07 10.38 6.15
N LEU A 297 14.66 9.37 5.51
CA LEU A 297 15.53 8.41 6.17
C LEU A 297 16.75 9.09 6.82
N GLY A 298 17.32 10.11 6.18
CA GLY A 298 18.44 10.89 6.71
C GLY A 298 18.09 11.62 8.00
N ALA A 299 16.88 12.18 8.10
CA ALA A 299 16.41 12.80 9.33
C ALA A 299 16.27 11.78 10.47
N ILE A 300 15.77 10.58 10.19
CA ILE A 300 15.72 9.49 11.17
C ILE A 300 17.14 9.10 11.61
N CYS A 301 18.07 8.90 10.67
CA CYS A 301 19.43 8.46 10.96
C CYS A 301 20.21 9.50 11.79
N SER A 302 19.89 10.78 11.67
CA SER A 302 20.51 11.83 12.49
C SER A 302 20.15 11.77 13.98
N LEU A 303 19.14 10.97 14.35
CA LEU A 303 18.67 10.77 15.72
C LEU A 303 19.12 9.42 16.32
N LEU A 304 19.78 8.56 15.55
CA LEU A 304 20.30 7.25 15.99
C LEU A 304 21.71 7.37 16.58
#